data_AF-A0A2N3E6L1-F1
#
_entry.id   AF-A0A2N3E6L1-F1
#
_cell.length_a   1.000
_cell.length_b   1.000
_cell.length_c   1.000
_cell.angle_alpha   90.00
_cell.angle_beta   90.00
_cell.angle_gamma   90.00
#
_symmetry.space_group_name_H-M   'P 1'
#
loop_
_entity.id
_entity.type
_entity.pdbx_description
1 polymer ?
#
loop_
_entity_poly.entity_id
_entity_poly.type
_entity_poly.pdbx_seq_one_letter_code
_entity_poly.pdbx_strand_id
1 'polypeptide(L)'
;MPLASLRTALSLLVLVAAGATAVPARADEPEPRCGDGKRAATPRVCGQFEAAPKLTAEDPLAQKVLAVWRRVSPAVEALSGRQSSIAILAADARLADGQPFPPTAYICPGAPPTVYVPHTLVDKVFGPAAAYPEDFMGFVLGHELGHRINDFTPD
;
A
#
# COMPACT_ATOMS: atom_id res chain seq x y z
N MET A 1 50.70 28.68 -43.82
CA MET A 1 50.32 30.05 -43.42
C MET A 1 48.87 30.29 -43.87
N PRO A 2 48.10 31.12 -43.13
CA PRO A 2 46.78 30.73 -42.61
C PRO A 2 45.57 31.45 -43.26
N LEU A 3 44.40 31.23 -42.65
CA LEU A 3 43.14 32.01 -42.66
C LEU A 3 42.12 31.62 -43.74
N ALA A 4 41.10 30.81 -43.42
CA ALA A 4 39.87 31.13 -42.65
C ALA A 4 38.90 32.04 -43.42
N SER A 5 37.68 31.57 -43.69
CA SER A 5 36.47 32.32 -43.30
C SER A 5 35.18 31.49 -43.43
N LEU A 6 34.63 31.23 -42.25
CA LEU A 6 33.23 31.11 -41.84
C LEU A 6 32.16 30.55 -42.80
N ARG A 7 31.66 29.36 -42.42
CA ARG A 7 30.34 28.84 -42.76
C ARG A 7 29.28 29.55 -41.90
N THR A 8 28.34 30.24 -42.55
CA THR A 8 27.12 30.76 -41.92
C THR A 8 26.11 29.62 -41.81
N ALA A 9 25.94 29.04 -40.62
CA ALA A 9 24.85 28.10 -40.34
C ALA A 9 23.74 28.86 -39.61
N LEU A 10 22.58 28.91 -40.26
CA LEU A 10 21.35 29.52 -39.78
C LEU A 10 20.84 28.74 -38.56
N SER A 11 20.82 29.37 -37.39
CA SER A 11 20.19 28.81 -36.19
C SER A 11 18.66 28.86 -36.34
N LEU A 12 18.05 27.71 -36.63
CA LEU A 12 16.60 27.54 -36.54
C LEU A 12 16.26 27.20 -35.09
N LEU A 13 15.81 28.20 -34.33
CA LEU A 13 15.25 28.01 -33.00
C LEU A 13 13.83 27.44 -33.16
N VAL A 14 13.66 26.14 -32.99
CA VAL A 14 12.33 25.52 -32.89
C VAL A 14 11.84 25.73 -31.47
N LEU A 15 10.92 26.68 -31.30
CA LEU A 15 10.12 26.83 -30.09
C LEU A 15 9.15 25.64 -30.01
N VAL A 16 9.43 24.66 -29.15
CA VAL A 16 8.43 23.66 -28.78
C VAL A 16 7.51 24.31 -27.75
N ALA A 17 6.34 24.75 -28.20
CA ALA A 17 5.26 25.16 -27.30
C ALA A 17 4.74 23.90 -26.58
N ALA A 18 5.09 23.76 -25.30
CA ALA A 18 4.48 22.80 -24.40
C ALA A 18 3.02 23.21 -24.17
N GLY A 19 2.11 22.66 -24.98
CA GLY A 19 0.68 22.72 -24.72
C GLY A 19 0.34 21.83 -23.53
N ALA A 20 0.44 22.37 -22.31
CA ALA A 20 -0.17 21.77 -21.14
C ALA A 20 -1.69 21.91 -21.29
N THR A 21 -2.36 20.86 -21.76
CA THR A 21 -3.81 20.77 -21.64
C THR A 21 -4.14 20.58 -20.17
N ALA A 22 -4.63 21.65 -19.54
CA ALA A 22 -5.18 21.61 -18.20
C ALA A 22 -6.34 20.61 -18.14
N VAL A 23 -6.19 19.56 -17.33
CA VAL A 23 -7.29 18.68 -16.94
C VAL A 23 -8.23 19.52 -16.07
N PRO A 24 -9.53 19.63 -16.38
CA PRO A 24 -10.44 20.40 -15.55
C PRO A 24 -10.55 19.73 -14.18
N ALA A 25 -10.32 20.52 -13.12
CA ALA A 25 -10.58 20.11 -11.75
C ALA A 25 -12.06 19.71 -11.62
N ARG A 26 -12.31 18.45 -11.24
CA ARG A 26 -13.63 18.06 -10.76
C ARG A 26 -13.86 18.79 -9.44
N ALA A 27 -14.72 19.80 -9.48
CA ALA A 27 -15.37 20.33 -8.31
C ALA A 27 -16.40 19.31 -7.81
N ASP A 28 -16.49 19.19 -6.48
CA ASP A 28 -17.59 18.58 -5.72
C ASP A 28 -17.73 17.05 -5.73
N GLU A 29 -16.64 16.33 -5.44
CA GLU A 29 -16.76 15.07 -4.70
C GLU A 29 -16.09 15.26 -3.33
N PRO A 30 -16.77 14.98 -2.20
CA PRO A 30 -16.13 15.06 -0.90
C PRO A 30 -14.96 14.08 -0.89
N GLU A 31 -13.74 14.61 -0.79
CA GLU A 31 -12.54 13.79 -0.58
C GLU A 31 -12.83 12.83 0.59
N PRO A 32 -12.54 11.53 0.45
CA PRO A 32 -12.61 10.62 1.58
C PRO A 32 -11.58 11.10 2.62
N ARG A 33 -12.07 11.87 3.59
CA ARG A 33 -11.26 12.36 4.70
C ARG A 33 -10.76 11.14 5.48
N CYS A 34 -9.44 10.99 5.54
CA CYS A 34 -8.81 10.13 6.50
C CYS A 34 -9.13 10.63 7.92
N GLY A 35 -10.18 10.08 8.54
CA GLY A 35 -10.39 10.01 9.99
C GLY A 35 -10.85 11.29 10.70
N ASP A 36 -12.13 11.33 11.08
CA ASP A 36 -12.64 12.27 12.09
C ASP A 36 -12.22 11.88 13.51
N GLY A 37 -10.93 11.97 13.84
CA GLY A 37 -10.36 12.20 15.19
C GLY A 37 -10.82 11.38 16.42
N LYS A 38 -11.79 10.48 16.32
CA LYS A 38 -12.15 9.51 17.34
C LYS A 38 -11.18 8.37 17.14
N ARG A 39 -10.36 8.06 18.15
CA ARG A 39 -9.66 6.77 18.22
C ARG A 39 -10.71 5.72 17.91
N ALA A 40 -10.66 5.15 16.70
CA ALA A 40 -11.60 4.14 16.29
C ALA A 40 -11.47 3.05 17.35
N ALA A 41 -12.55 2.79 18.09
CA ALA A 41 -12.63 1.62 18.94
C ALA A 41 -12.14 0.47 18.07
N THR A 42 -11.03 -0.18 18.46
CA THR A 42 -10.44 -1.27 17.69
C THR A 42 -11.59 -2.16 17.25
N PRO A 43 -11.91 -2.23 15.95
CA PRO A 43 -13.14 -2.87 15.55
C PRO A 43 -13.12 -4.30 16.10
N ARG A 44 -14.27 -4.84 16.52
CA ARG A 44 -14.47 -6.26 16.92
C ARG A 44 -13.89 -7.29 15.92
N VAL A 45 -13.35 -6.82 14.82
CA VAL A 45 -12.72 -7.52 13.72
C VAL A 45 -11.28 -7.97 14.07
N CYS A 46 -10.52 -7.25 14.92
CA CYS A 46 -9.15 -7.68 15.27
C CYS A 46 -9.09 -9.05 15.96
N GLY A 47 -9.98 -9.31 16.93
CA GLY A 47 -10.09 -10.62 17.56
C GLY A 47 -10.48 -11.74 16.58
N GLN A 48 -11.23 -11.42 15.52
CA GLN A 48 -11.56 -12.39 14.47
C GLN A 48 -10.35 -12.73 13.60
N PHE A 49 -9.50 -11.75 13.28
CA PHE A 49 -8.26 -12.01 12.54
C PHE A 49 -7.23 -12.80 13.36
N GLU A 50 -7.12 -12.50 14.66
CA GLU A 50 -6.24 -13.22 15.58
C GLU A 50 -6.62 -14.70 15.68
N ALA A 51 -7.91 -15.01 15.78
CA ALA A 51 -8.42 -16.38 15.85
C ALA A 51 -8.48 -17.10 14.50
N ALA A 52 -8.45 -16.38 13.38
CA ALA A 52 -8.58 -16.96 12.04
C ALA A 52 -7.38 -17.85 11.66
N PRO A 53 -7.59 -18.91 10.86
CA PRO A 53 -6.52 -19.72 10.31
C PRO A 53 -5.61 -18.88 9.42
N LYS A 54 -4.31 -19.16 9.47
CA LYS A 54 -3.25 -18.40 8.78
C LYS A 54 -2.49 -19.33 7.85
N LEU A 55 -2.01 -18.78 6.75
CA LEU A 55 -1.02 -19.46 5.92
C LEU A 55 0.31 -19.57 6.68
N THR A 56 1.04 -20.65 6.44
CA THR A 56 2.40 -20.79 6.95
C THR A 56 3.39 -20.03 6.06
N ALA A 57 4.60 -19.77 6.56
CA ALA A 57 5.61 -19.04 5.80
C ALA A 57 6.13 -19.81 4.57
N GLU A 58 5.88 -21.11 4.52
CA GLU A 58 6.25 -22.01 3.43
C GLU A 58 5.22 -21.99 2.28
N ASP A 59 4.02 -21.44 2.50
CA ASP A 59 3.01 -21.33 1.46
C ASP A 59 3.49 -20.38 0.33
N PRO A 60 3.40 -20.78 -0.96
CA PRO A 60 3.89 -19.96 -2.07
C PRO A 60 3.25 -18.56 -2.18
N LEU A 61 1.97 -18.42 -1.84
CA LEU A 61 1.29 -17.12 -1.83
C LEU A 61 1.72 -16.29 -0.62
N ALA A 62 1.88 -16.93 0.55
CA ALA A 62 2.44 -16.26 1.72
C ALA A 62 3.85 -15.71 1.41
N GLN A 63 4.71 -16.48 0.74
CA GLN A 63 6.05 -16.03 0.36
C GLN A 63 6.05 -14.78 -0.54
N LYS A 64 5.09 -14.68 -1.48
CA LYS A 64 4.94 -13.48 -2.31
C LYS A 64 4.58 -12.27 -1.47
N VAL A 65 3.58 -12.38 -0.59
CA VAL A 65 3.20 -11.29 0.32
C VAL A 65 4.36 -10.90 1.24
N LEU A 66 5.06 -11.88 1.80
CA LEU A 66 6.23 -11.66 2.66
C LEU A 66 7.39 -10.97 1.90
N ALA A 67 7.55 -11.24 0.60
CA ALA A 67 8.54 -10.54 -0.22
C ALA A 67 8.19 -9.05 -0.41
N VAL A 68 6.91 -8.72 -0.60
CA VAL A 68 6.45 -7.33 -0.60
C VAL A 68 6.67 -6.69 0.77
N TRP A 69 6.26 -7.36 1.85
CA TRP A 69 6.44 -6.88 3.23
C TRP A 69 7.89 -6.51 3.53
N ARG A 70 8.85 -7.38 3.21
CA ARG A 70 10.29 -7.14 3.43
C ARG A 70 10.83 -5.90 2.70
N ARG A 71 10.20 -5.46 1.61
CA ARG A 71 10.59 -4.23 0.89
C ARG A 71 9.94 -2.98 1.50
N VAL A 72 8.72 -3.10 2.03
CA VAL A 72 7.92 -1.96 2.49
C VAL A 72 8.15 -1.66 3.98
N SER A 73 8.14 -2.68 4.85
CA SER A 73 8.17 -2.47 6.30
C SER A 73 9.39 -1.70 6.81
N PRO A 74 10.63 -1.94 6.33
CA PRO A 74 11.81 -1.31 6.93
C PRO A 74 11.79 0.22 6.87
N ALA A 75 11.25 0.80 5.80
CA ALA A 75 11.19 2.25 5.65
C ALA A 75 10.24 2.88 6.68
N VAL A 76 9.09 2.25 6.94
CA VAL A 76 8.12 2.76 7.92
C VAL A 76 8.56 2.48 9.35
N GLU A 77 9.20 1.33 9.60
CA GLU A 77 9.76 0.99 10.91
C GLU A 77 10.94 1.91 11.28
N ALA A 78 11.77 2.29 10.31
CA ALA A 78 12.84 3.28 10.51
C ALA A 78 12.28 4.66 10.85
N LEU A 79 11.17 5.06 10.23
CA LEU A 79 10.50 6.32 10.52
C LEU A 79 9.82 6.31 11.90
N SER A 80 9.11 5.23 12.24
CA SER A 80 8.31 5.12 13.46
C SER A 80 9.09 4.67 14.69
N GLY A 81 10.25 4.05 14.52
CA GLY A 81 11.02 3.41 15.59
C GLY A 81 10.34 2.17 16.18
N ARG A 82 9.29 1.64 15.55
CA ARG A 82 8.48 0.54 16.07
C ARG A 82 8.38 -0.57 15.04
N GLN A 83 8.68 -1.80 15.48
CA GLN A 83 8.50 -2.98 14.65
C GLN A 83 7.03 -3.37 14.52
N SER A 84 6.67 -3.92 13.37
CA SER A 84 5.36 -4.49 13.09
C SER A 84 5.49 -5.96 12.64
N SER A 85 4.42 -6.71 12.74
CA SER A 85 4.30 -8.08 12.22
C SER A 85 3.29 -8.14 11.09
N ILE A 86 3.33 -9.24 10.34
CA ILE A 86 2.37 -9.53 9.28
C ILE A 86 1.84 -10.96 9.44
N ALA A 87 0.55 -11.15 9.20
CA ALA A 87 -0.09 -12.45 9.15
C ALA A 87 -0.99 -12.54 7.89
N ILE A 88 -0.81 -13.58 7.09
CA ILE A 88 -1.67 -13.84 5.93
C ILE A 88 -2.74 -14.84 6.34
N LEU A 89 -4.01 -14.48 6.17
CA LEU A 89 -5.12 -15.36 6.50
C LEU A 89 -5.30 -16.43 5.42
N ALA A 90 -5.66 -17.63 5.82
CA ALA A 90 -5.89 -18.74 4.91
C ALA A 90 -7.19 -18.57 4.10
N ALA A 91 -7.31 -19.33 3.00
CA ALA A 91 -8.45 -19.27 2.09
C ALA A 91 -9.79 -19.70 2.74
N ASP A 92 -9.74 -20.47 3.82
CA ASP A 92 -10.87 -20.92 4.62
C ASP A 92 -11.17 -20.01 5.83
N ALA A 93 -10.39 -18.95 6.04
CA ALA A 93 -10.65 -17.95 7.07
C ALA A 93 -11.97 -17.21 6.79
N ARG A 94 -12.86 -17.14 7.79
CA ARG A 94 -14.18 -16.49 7.68
C ARG A 94 -14.45 -15.54 8.84
N LEU A 95 -15.32 -14.58 8.57
CA LEU A 95 -15.99 -13.77 9.59
C LEU A 95 -16.93 -14.66 10.44
N ALA A 96 -17.33 -14.14 11.60
CA ALA A 96 -18.22 -14.85 12.52
C ALA A 96 -19.59 -15.22 11.91
N ASP A 97 -20.03 -14.50 10.88
CA ASP A 97 -21.26 -14.78 10.12
C ASP A 97 -21.06 -15.77 8.96
N GLY A 98 -19.85 -16.33 8.83
CA GLY A 98 -19.48 -17.30 7.79
C GLY A 98 -19.07 -16.68 6.46
N GLN A 99 -19.11 -15.35 6.30
CA GLN A 99 -18.67 -14.70 5.07
C GLN A 99 -17.14 -14.69 4.95
N PRO A 100 -16.58 -14.69 3.72
CA PRO A 100 -15.17 -14.42 3.52
C PRO A 100 -14.79 -13.04 4.06
N PHE A 101 -13.56 -12.92 4.55
CA PHE A 101 -13.01 -11.60 4.85
C PHE A 101 -12.98 -10.73 3.59
N PRO A 102 -13.30 -9.43 3.69
CA PRO A 102 -13.23 -8.52 2.55
C PRO A 102 -11.78 -8.40 2.03
N PRO A 103 -11.58 -8.08 0.75
CA PRO A 103 -10.26 -7.99 0.13
C PRO A 103 -9.54 -6.69 0.48
N THR A 104 -9.30 -6.44 1.76
CA THR A 104 -8.52 -5.31 2.28
C THR A 104 -7.66 -5.76 3.46
N ALA A 105 -6.50 -5.14 3.64
CA ALA A 105 -5.65 -5.41 4.79
C ALA A 105 -6.11 -4.59 6.00
N TYR A 106 -5.60 -4.98 7.18
CA TYR A 106 -5.92 -4.32 8.44
C TYR A 106 -4.73 -4.37 9.40
N ILE A 107 -4.35 -3.25 9.98
CA ILE A 107 -3.45 -3.25 11.13
C ILE A 107 -4.23 -3.30 12.46
N CYS A 108 -3.84 -4.22 13.33
CA CYS A 108 -4.38 -4.36 14.68
C CYS A 108 -3.33 -4.01 15.75
N PRO A 109 -3.76 -3.43 16.88
CA PRO A 109 -2.87 -3.14 18.00
C PRO A 109 -2.32 -4.44 18.60
N GLY A 110 -1.13 -4.35 19.21
CA GLY A 110 -0.44 -5.50 19.80
C GLY A 110 1.02 -5.15 20.09
N ALA A 111 1.76 -6.14 20.61
CA ALA A 111 3.21 -6.04 20.84
C ALA A 111 3.91 -7.25 20.19
N PRO A 112 4.29 -7.18 18.90
CA PRO A 112 4.16 -6.04 17.99
C PRO A 112 2.75 -5.88 17.37
N PRO A 113 2.37 -4.68 16.89
CA PRO A 113 1.17 -4.52 16.06
C PRO A 113 1.28 -5.40 14.82
N THR A 114 0.15 -5.94 14.36
CA THR A 114 0.14 -6.94 13.27
C THR A 114 -0.76 -6.48 12.13
N VAL A 115 -0.22 -6.50 10.91
CA VAL A 115 -0.98 -6.34 9.67
C VAL A 115 -1.53 -7.69 9.25
N TYR A 116 -2.84 -7.80 9.17
CA TYR A 116 -3.55 -8.97 8.67
C TYR A 116 -3.90 -8.78 7.20
N VAL A 117 -3.55 -9.76 6.38
CA VAL A 117 -3.81 -9.78 4.93
C VAL A 117 -4.75 -10.94 4.62
N PRO A 118 -6.04 -10.68 4.35
CA PRO A 118 -6.98 -11.70 3.94
C PRO A 118 -6.61 -12.37 2.62
N HIS A 119 -6.85 -13.68 2.50
CA HIS A 119 -6.62 -14.42 1.24
C HIS A 119 -7.38 -13.80 0.05
N THR A 120 -8.56 -13.22 0.28
CA THR A 120 -9.35 -12.55 -0.74
C THR A 120 -8.65 -11.33 -1.35
N LEU A 121 -7.77 -10.65 -0.60
CA LEU A 121 -6.88 -9.61 -1.14
C LEU A 121 -5.69 -10.24 -1.89
N VAL A 122 -5.12 -11.32 -1.33
CA VAL A 122 -4.02 -12.07 -1.97
C VAL A 122 -4.44 -12.55 -3.36
N ASP A 123 -5.65 -13.10 -3.51
CA ASP A 123 -6.19 -13.56 -4.79
C ASP A 123 -6.34 -12.44 -5.81
N LYS A 124 -6.68 -11.22 -5.36
CA LYS A 124 -6.82 -10.06 -6.26
C LYS A 124 -5.49 -9.59 -6.82
N VAL A 125 -4.35 -9.93 -6.20
CA VAL A 125 -3.01 -9.51 -6.63
C VAL A 125 -2.21 -10.65 -7.24
N PHE A 126 -2.26 -11.85 -6.64
CA PHE A 126 -1.41 -12.98 -6.97
C PHE A 126 -2.18 -14.22 -7.43
N GLY A 127 -3.51 -14.18 -7.42
CA GLY A 127 -4.37 -15.25 -7.90
C GLY A 127 -4.41 -15.35 -9.43
N PRO A 128 -5.01 -16.43 -9.97
CA PRO A 128 -5.09 -16.66 -11.41
C PRO A 128 -5.93 -15.61 -12.15
N ALA A 129 -6.84 -14.93 -11.44
CA ALA A 129 -7.66 -13.84 -11.94
C ALA A 129 -7.26 -12.50 -11.30
N ALA A 130 -5.95 -12.30 -11.06
CA ALA A 130 -5.43 -11.07 -10.48
C ALA A 130 -5.94 -9.85 -11.25
N ALA A 131 -6.51 -8.91 -10.50
CA ALA A 131 -7.02 -7.65 -11.01
C ALA A 131 -6.04 -6.49 -10.79
N TYR A 132 -5.07 -6.68 -9.90
CA TYR A 132 -4.12 -5.65 -9.49
C TYR A 132 -2.67 -6.12 -9.61
N PRO A 133 -1.72 -5.20 -9.88
CA PRO A 133 -0.30 -5.52 -9.90
C PRO A 133 0.27 -5.73 -8.50
N GLU A 134 1.47 -6.33 -8.40
CA GLU A 134 2.18 -6.53 -7.13
C GLU A 134 2.39 -5.22 -6.34
N ASP A 135 2.64 -4.11 -7.04
CA ASP A 135 2.82 -2.79 -6.42
C ASP A 135 1.60 -2.32 -5.64
N PHE A 136 0.40 -2.79 -6.02
CA PHE A 136 -0.83 -2.52 -5.28
C PHE A 136 -0.79 -3.15 -3.87
N MET A 137 -0.26 -4.37 -3.74
CA MET A 137 -0.03 -4.96 -2.41
C MET A 137 0.95 -4.10 -1.59
N GLY A 138 1.99 -3.57 -2.23
CA GLY A 138 2.94 -2.66 -1.58
C GLY A 138 2.26 -1.40 -1.06
N PHE A 139 1.41 -0.78 -1.88
CA PHE A 139 0.60 0.38 -1.49
C PHE A 139 -0.32 0.06 -0.30
N VAL A 140 -1.06 -1.05 -0.33
CA VAL A 140 -1.97 -1.44 0.75
C VAL A 140 -1.21 -1.69 2.05
N LEU A 141 -0.10 -2.43 2.01
CA LEU A 141 0.72 -2.67 3.20
C LEU A 141 1.31 -1.36 3.75
N GLY A 142 1.75 -0.45 2.86
CA GLY A 142 2.23 0.87 3.24
C GLY A 142 1.14 1.73 3.88
N HIS A 143 -0.10 1.66 3.39
CA HIS A 143 -1.26 2.33 3.99
C HIS A 143 -1.50 1.86 5.43
N GLU A 144 -1.56 0.54 5.64
CA GLU A 144 -1.78 -0.04 6.97
C GLU A 144 -0.66 0.32 7.95
N LEU A 145 0.59 0.26 7.50
CA LEU A 145 1.74 0.71 8.30
C LEU A 145 1.68 2.23 8.57
N GLY A 146 1.17 3.02 7.61
CA GLY A 146 0.99 4.46 7.72
C GLY A 146 0.00 4.87 8.81
N HIS A 147 -0.97 4.04 9.17
CA HIS A 147 -1.82 4.29 10.34
C HIS A 147 -1.00 4.43 11.63
N ARG A 148 0.23 3.89 11.69
CA ARG A 148 1.13 4.03 12.84
C ARG A 148 1.83 5.37 12.94
N ILE A 149 1.92 6.14 11.85
CA ILE A 149 2.47 7.50 11.89
C ILE A 149 1.62 8.40 12.81
N ASN A 150 0.33 8.10 12.97
CA ASN A 150 -0.54 8.81 13.91
C ASN A 150 -0.22 8.53 15.39
N ASP A 151 0.58 7.50 15.70
CA ASP A 151 1.06 7.25 17.06
C ASP A 151 2.29 8.09 17.45
N PHE A 152 2.72 9.01 16.59
CA PHE A 152 3.68 10.05 16.95
C PHE A 152 3.10 11.10 17.90
N THR A 153 1.82 11.00 18.26
CA THR A 153 1.28 11.83 19.33
C THR A 153 1.97 11.43 20.64
N PRO A 154 2.82 12.28 21.24
CA PRO A 154 3.44 11.96 22.51
C PRO A 154 2.36 11.76 23.58
N ASP A 155 2.57 10.80 24.47
CA ASP A 155 1.74 10.61 25.67
C ASP A 155 1.73 11.88 26.56
#